data_AF-A0A4V2A6R1-F1
#
_entry.id   AF-A0A4V2A6R1-F1
#
_cell.length_a   1.000
_cell.length_b   1.000
_cell.length_c   1.000
_cell.angle_alpha   90.00
_cell.angle_beta   90.00
_cell.angle_gamma   90.00
#
_symmetry.space_group_name_H-M   'P 1'
#
loop_
_entity.id
_entity.type
_entity.pdbx_description
1 polymer ?
#
loop_
_entity_poly.entity_id
_entity_poly.type
_entity_poly.pdbx_seq_one_letter_code
_entity_poly.pdbx_strand_id
1 'polypeptide(L)'
;AWAVRYMLFAYGNAGELSFMLLIGIALHGICYDFFFVSGQIYTNSKAGDRYKSSAQGLITLATYGVGMLIGFKIAGMITDAYTSADGAHDYRMIWSIPAAIAAVVFVLFLVTFKDEKKPVTLP
;
A
#
# COMPACT_ATOMS: atom_id res chain seq x y z
N ALA A 1 -6.39 4.85 2.91
CA ALA A 1 -5.19 5.57 3.40
C ALA A 1 -4.09 5.69 2.33
N TRP A 2 -3.65 4.59 1.68
CA TRP A 2 -2.60 4.63 0.64
C TRP A 2 -2.88 5.64 -0.50
N ALA A 3 -4.06 5.59 -1.12
CA ALA A 3 -4.42 6.51 -2.20
C ALA A 3 -4.37 7.99 -1.74
N VAL A 4 -4.91 8.29 -0.56
CA VAL A 4 -4.90 9.65 0.02
C VAL A 4 -3.46 10.11 0.30
N ARG A 5 -2.62 9.25 0.86
CA ARG A 5 -1.20 9.55 1.11
C ARG A 5 -0.48 9.94 -0.19
N TYR A 6 -0.63 9.15 -1.24
CA TYR A 6 0.03 9.44 -2.52
C TYR A 6 -0.54 10.69 -3.18
N MET A 7 -1.84 10.95 -3.08
CA MET A 7 -2.43 12.21 -3.52
C MET A 7 -1.83 13.41 -2.77
N LEU A 8 -1.65 13.32 -1.45
CA LEU A 8 -1.01 14.39 -0.68
C LEU A 8 0.43 14.66 -1.14
N PHE A 9 1.17 13.63 -1.54
CA PHE A 9 2.51 13.79 -2.12
C PHE A 9 2.50 14.34 -3.54
N ALA A 10 1.46 14.04 -4.33
CA ALA A 10 1.31 14.56 -5.69
C ALA A 10 1.06 16.08 -5.72
N TYR A 11 0.42 16.63 -4.68
CA TYR A 11 0.03 18.05 -4.62
C TYR A 11 0.80 18.86 -3.57
N GLY A 12 1.46 18.21 -2.60
CA GLY A 12 2.27 18.86 -1.58
C GLY A 12 3.56 19.44 -2.14
N ASN A 13 4.11 20.44 -1.44
CA ASN A 13 5.39 21.06 -1.80
C ASN A 13 6.16 21.49 -0.54
N ALA A 14 7.40 21.97 -0.69
CA ALA A 14 8.24 22.42 0.42
C ALA A 14 7.91 23.83 0.95
N GLY A 15 6.87 24.48 0.42
CA GLY A 15 6.41 25.81 0.83
C GLY A 15 5.10 25.75 1.61
N GLU A 16 4.10 26.51 1.15
CA GLU A 16 2.78 26.65 1.81
C GLU A 16 2.03 25.32 1.95
N LEU A 17 2.26 24.36 1.05
CA LEU A 17 1.61 23.04 1.08
C LEU A 17 2.43 21.96 1.78
N SER A 18 3.45 22.34 2.58
CA SER A 18 4.29 21.40 3.34
C SER A 18 3.50 20.54 4.33
N PHE A 19 2.39 21.05 4.85
CA PHE A 19 1.48 20.27 5.71
C PHE A 19 0.94 19.02 5.01
N MET A 20 0.74 19.05 3.68
CA MET A 20 0.26 17.89 2.92
C MET A 20 1.30 16.76 2.97
N LEU A 21 2.58 17.10 2.87
CA LEU A 21 3.67 16.13 2.99
C LEU A 21 3.73 15.55 4.42
N LEU A 22 3.62 16.40 5.44
CA LEU A 22 3.62 15.96 6.84
C LEU A 22 2.46 15.00 7.15
N ILE A 23 1.25 15.33 6.67
CA ILE A 23 0.08 14.44 6.81
C ILE A 23 0.30 13.14 6.02
N GLY A 24 0.86 13.20 4.82
CA GLY A 24 1.19 12.00 4.03
C GLY A 24 2.21 11.09 4.74
N ILE A 25 3.17 11.65 5.46
CA ILE A 25 4.10 10.90 6.30
C ILE A 25 3.37 10.29 7.49
N ALA A 26 2.53 11.05 8.20
CA ALA A 26 1.75 10.53 9.32
C ALA A 26 0.82 9.37 8.89
N LEU A 27 0.18 9.48 7.72
CA LEU A 27 -0.66 8.44 7.15
C LEU A 27 0.11 7.14 6.85
N HIS A 28 1.44 7.18 6.73
CA HIS A 28 2.23 5.98 6.49
C HIS A 28 2.06 4.95 7.61
N GLY A 29 2.01 5.37 8.88
CA GLY A 29 1.82 4.46 10.01
C GLY A 29 0.48 3.72 9.94
N ILE A 30 -0.60 4.46 9.67
CA ILE A 30 -1.95 3.91 9.48
C ILE A 30 -1.97 2.93 8.30
N CYS A 31 -1.37 3.33 7.18
CA CYS A 31 -1.26 2.50 5.99
C CYS A 31 -0.54 1.18 6.27
N TYR A 32 0.55 1.23 7.05
CA TYR A 32 1.38 0.09 7.36
C TYR A 32 0.65 -0.88 8.30
N ASP A 33 0.07 -0.38 9.39
CA ASP A 33 -0.59 -1.19 10.40
C ASP A 33 -1.81 -1.96 9.84
N PHE A 34 -2.70 -1.26 9.13
CA PHE A 34 -3.90 -1.90 8.57
C PHE A 34 -3.62 -2.88 7.44
N PHE A 35 -2.54 -2.69 6.67
CA PHE A 35 -2.22 -3.63 5.61
C PHE A 35 -1.42 -4.82 6.13
N PHE A 36 -0.33 -4.55 6.85
CA PHE A 36 0.58 -5.59 7.32
C PHE A 36 0.08 -6.23 8.61
N VAL A 37 -0.08 -5.49 9.70
CA VAL A 37 -0.42 -6.08 11.01
C VAL A 37 -1.79 -6.76 10.95
N SER A 38 -2.82 -6.06 10.44
CA SER A 38 -4.16 -6.67 10.33
C SER A 38 -4.19 -7.83 9.31
N GLY A 39 -3.46 -7.72 8.19
CA GLY A 39 -3.32 -8.81 7.22
C GLY A 39 -2.66 -10.05 7.81
N GLN A 40 -1.66 -9.87 8.66
CA GLN A 40 -1.00 -10.95 9.38
C GLN A 40 -1.94 -11.59 10.42
N ILE A 41 -2.69 -10.80 11.19
CA ILE A 41 -3.68 -11.31 12.15
C ILE A 41 -4.76 -12.13 11.42
N TYR A 42 -5.30 -11.62 10.32
CA TYR A 42 -6.31 -12.31 9.50
C TYR A 42 -5.77 -13.62 8.91
N THR A 43 -4.54 -13.59 8.39
CA THR A 43 -3.92 -14.78 7.81
C THR A 43 -3.68 -15.86 8.86
N ASN A 44 -3.23 -15.48 10.06
CA ASN A 44 -3.06 -16.41 11.17
C ASN A 44 -4.40 -17.05 11.56
N SER A 45 -5.48 -16.26 11.62
CA SER A 45 -6.81 -16.78 11.97
C SER A 45 -7.36 -17.76 10.92
N LYS A 46 -6.96 -17.62 9.66
CA LYS A 46 -7.39 -18.50 8.55
C LYS A 46 -6.48 -19.72 8.33
N ALA A 47 -5.17 -19.59 8.53
CA ALA A 47 -4.19 -20.66 8.29
C ALA A 47 -4.17 -21.74 9.39
N GLY A 48 -4.60 -21.40 10.61
CA GLY A 48 -4.57 -22.31 11.77
C GLY A 48 -3.16 -22.52 12.33
N ASP A 49 -3.08 -23.10 13.54
CA ASP A 49 -1.84 -23.15 14.33
C ASP A 49 -0.68 -23.88 13.65
N ARG A 50 -0.99 -24.89 12.83
CA ARG A 50 0.02 -25.69 12.13
C ARG A 50 0.73 -24.92 11.01
N TYR A 51 0.04 -24.01 10.34
CA TYR A 51 0.56 -23.36 9.12
C TYR A 51 0.82 -21.86 9.26
N LYS A 52 0.55 -21.27 10.44
CA LYS A 52 0.72 -19.83 10.68
C LYS A 52 2.08 -19.29 10.24
N SER A 53 3.18 -19.95 10.63
CA SER A 53 4.53 -19.47 10.33
C SER A 53 4.84 -19.49 8.83
N SER A 54 4.42 -20.53 8.12
CA SER A 54 4.58 -20.62 6.67
C SER A 54 3.73 -19.58 5.93
N ALA A 55 2.49 -19.36 6.38
CA ALA A 55 1.61 -18.35 5.80
C ALA A 55 2.15 -16.92 5.99
N GLN A 56 2.70 -16.61 7.17
CA GLN A 56 3.39 -15.34 7.43
C GLN A 56 4.63 -15.15 6.55
N GLY A 57 5.42 -16.22 6.38
CA GLY A 57 6.57 -16.22 5.48
C GLY A 57 6.15 -15.93 4.03
N LEU A 58 5.04 -16.52 3.57
CA LEU A 58 4.54 -16.30 2.22
C LEU A 58 4.07 -14.85 2.00
N ILE A 59 3.38 -14.24 2.97
CA ILE A 59 2.99 -12.82 2.90
C ILE A 59 4.20 -11.91 2.84
N THR A 60 5.19 -12.17 3.69
CA THR A 60 6.45 -11.43 3.70
C THR A 60 7.17 -11.54 2.35
N LEU A 61 7.27 -12.75 1.80
CA LEU A 61 7.88 -12.99 0.48
C LEU A 61 7.10 -12.30 -0.64
N ALA A 62 5.77 -12.35 -0.62
CA ALA A 62 4.93 -11.73 -1.63
C ALA A 62 5.05 -10.20 -1.60
N THR A 63 5.13 -9.59 -0.40
CA THR A 63 5.16 -8.14 -0.23
C THR A 63 6.57 -7.56 -0.34
N TYR A 64 7.52 -8.03 0.45
CA TYR A 64 8.89 -7.52 0.51
C TYR A 64 9.88 -8.26 -0.38
N GLY A 65 9.53 -9.44 -0.88
CA GLY A 65 10.30 -10.13 -1.91
C GLY A 65 9.85 -9.68 -3.29
N VAL A 66 8.98 -10.47 -3.91
CA VAL A 66 8.59 -10.30 -5.32
C VAL A 66 7.87 -8.97 -5.55
N GLY A 67 6.94 -8.61 -4.67
CA GLY A 67 6.17 -7.36 -4.78
C GLY A 67 7.06 -6.13 -4.79
N MET A 68 8.04 -6.05 -3.89
CA MET A 68 8.99 -4.94 -3.81
C MET A 68 9.90 -4.87 -5.02
N LEU A 69 10.41 -6.01 -5.52
CA LEU A 69 11.23 -6.05 -6.73
C LEU A 69 10.48 -5.50 -7.96
N ILE A 70 9.24 -5.95 -8.17
CA ILE A 70 8.39 -5.46 -9.26
C ILE A 70 8.05 -3.99 -9.04
N GLY A 71 7.67 -3.62 -7.81
CA GLY A 71 7.31 -2.27 -7.44
C GLY A 71 8.43 -1.26 -7.68
N PHE A 72 9.67 -1.59 -7.30
CA PHE A 72 10.83 -0.74 -7.57
C PHE A 72 11.16 -0.62 -9.04
N LYS A 73 11.07 -1.72 -9.81
CA LYS A 73 11.25 -1.66 -11.25
C LYS A 73 10.23 -0.71 -11.90
N ILE A 74 8.96 -0.83 -11.54
CA ILE A 74 7.89 0.04 -12.06
C ILE A 74 8.07 1.48 -11.59
N ALA A 75 8.40 1.71 -10.32
CA ALA A 75 8.64 3.05 -9.79
C ALA A 75 9.83 3.75 -10.48
N GLY A 76 10.90 3.01 -10.78
CA GLY A 76 12.02 3.51 -11.59
C GLY A 76 11.56 3.92 -12.99
N MET A 77 10.89 3.01 -13.71
CA MET A 77 10.36 3.30 -15.05
C MET A 77 9.43 4.52 -15.08
N ILE A 78 8.55 4.67 -14.07
CA ILE A 78 7.67 5.83 -13.94
C ILE A 78 8.51 7.09 -13.69
N THR A 79 9.44 7.06 -12.74
CA THR A 79 10.28 8.22 -12.41
C THR A 79 11.05 8.69 -13.65
N ASP A 80 11.68 7.76 -14.36
CA ASP A 80 12.44 8.07 -15.58
C ASP A 80 11.55 8.69 -16.67
N ALA A 81 10.34 8.16 -16.87
CA ALA A 81 9.38 8.68 -17.86
C ALA A 81 8.87 10.10 -17.54
N TYR A 82 8.86 10.49 -16.27
CA TYR A 82 8.42 11.80 -15.79
C TYR A 82 9.58 12.68 -15.31
N THR A 83 10.80 12.38 -15.76
CA THR A 83 11.97 13.22 -15.57
C THR A 83 12.25 13.98 -16.86
N SER A 84 12.30 15.30 -16.77
CA SER A 84 12.59 16.19 -17.88
C SER A 84 14.07 16.16 -18.26
N ALA A 85 14.42 16.63 -19.47
CA ALA A 85 15.80 16.61 -19.97
C ALA A 85 16.78 17.45 -19.12
N ASP A 86 16.26 18.41 -18.35
CA ASP A 86 16.99 19.23 -17.39
C ASP A 86 17.11 18.59 -15.98
N GLY A 87 16.57 17.37 -15.81
CA GLY A 87 16.56 16.64 -14.54
C GLY A 87 15.38 17.01 -13.62
N ALA A 88 14.45 17.86 -14.05
CA ALA A 88 13.27 18.19 -13.24
C ALA A 88 12.27 17.02 -13.22
N HIS A 89 11.80 16.63 -12.03
CA HIS A 89 10.82 15.56 -11.84
C HIS A 89 9.38 16.11 -11.77
N ASP A 90 8.47 15.54 -12.56
CA ASP A 90 7.03 15.76 -12.37
C ASP A 90 6.50 14.85 -11.24
N TYR A 91 6.71 15.29 -10.00
CA TYR A 91 6.26 14.58 -8.80
C TYR A 91 4.74 14.38 -8.78
N ARG A 92 3.97 15.27 -9.41
CA ARG A 92 2.51 15.13 -9.45
C ARG A 92 2.13 13.87 -10.21
N MET A 93 2.70 13.64 -11.39
CA MET A 93 2.45 12.42 -12.16
C MET A 93 3.05 11.19 -11.49
N ILE A 94 4.28 11.29 -11.00
CA ILE A 94 4.98 10.18 -10.32
C ILE A 94 4.16 9.63 -9.15
N TRP A 95 3.55 10.50 -8.34
CA TRP A 95 2.74 10.10 -7.19
C TRP A 95 1.27 9.80 -7.52
N SER A 96 0.71 10.39 -8.57
CA SER A 96 -0.68 10.12 -8.98
C SER A 96 -0.88 8.68 -9.49
N ILE A 97 0.13 8.09 -10.13
CA ILE A 97 0.06 6.71 -10.64
C ILE A 97 -0.10 5.68 -9.50
N PRO A 98 0.76 5.61 -8.48
CA PRO A 98 0.55 4.71 -7.35
C PRO A 98 -0.72 5.06 -6.55
N ALA A 99 -1.15 6.33 -6.53
CA ALA A 99 -2.45 6.70 -5.96
C ALA A 99 -3.62 6.01 -6.68
N ALA A 100 -3.60 6.03 -8.02
CA ALA A 100 -4.61 5.37 -8.85
C ALA A 100 -4.58 3.84 -8.67
N ILE A 101 -3.38 3.23 -8.67
CA ILE A 101 -3.23 1.78 -8.40
C ILE A 101 -3.82 1.41 -7.03
N ALA A 102 -3.49 2.17 -5.99
CA ALA A 102 -4.02 1.94 -4.64
C ALA A 102 -5.54 2.09 -4.58
N ALA A 103 -6.11 3.06 -5.31
CA ALA A 103 -7.56 3.24 -5.39
C ALA A 103 -8.25 2.06 -6.11
N VAL A 104 -7.68 1.59 -7.22
CA VAL A 104 -8.19 0.41 -7.95
C VAL A 104 -8.15 -0.84 -7.07
N VAL A 105 -7.02 -1.10 -6.40
CA VAL A 105 -6.90 -2.24 -5.47
C VAL A 105 -7.91 -2.13 -4.33
N PHE A 106 -8.15 -0.93 -3.80
CA PHE A 106 -9.17 -0.72 -2.78
C PHE A 106 -10.59 -1.03 -3.30
N VAL A 107 -10.95 -0.58 -4.50
CA VAL A 107 -12.25 -0.89 -5.11
C VAL A 107 -12.40 -2.39 -5.36
N LEU A 108 -11.36 -3.04 -5.89
CA LEU A 108 -11.35 -4.50 -6.09
C LEU A 108 -11.53 -5.23 -4.75
N PHE A 109 -10.83 -4.80 -3.71
CA PHE A 109 -11.00 -5.35 -2.37
C PHE A 109 -12.44 -5.19 -1.87
N LEU A 110 -13.04 -3.99 -1.97
CA LEU A 110 -14.42 -3.77 -1.55
C LEU A 110 -15.44 -4.67 -2.26
N VAL A 111 -15.23 -4.93 -3.55
CA VAL A 111 -16.15 -5.75 -4.36
C VAL A 111 -15.93 -7.26 -4.15
N THR A 112 -14.69 -7.69 -3.92
CA THR A 112 -14.33 -9.11 -3.87
C THR A 112 -14.26 -9.68 -2.45
N PHE A 113 -13.99 -8.84 -1.45
CA PHE A 113 -13.85 -9.28 -0.06
C PHE A 113 -15.20 -9.66 0.53
N LYS A 114 -15.31 -10.91 0.99
CA LYS A 114 -16.49 -11.45 1.67
C LYS A 114 -16.08 -11.87 3.07
N ASP A 115 -16.77 -11.32 4.06
CA ASP A 115 -16.56 -11.67 5.46
C ASP A 115 -17.20 -13.03 5.77
N GLU A 116 -16.38 -14.02 6.09
CA GLU A 116 -16.86 -15.31 6.58
C GLU A 116 -17.08 -15.22 8.09
N LYS A 117 -18.30 -14.85 8.49
CA LYS A 117 -18.71 -14.95 9.91
C LYS A 117 -18.73 -16.42 10.31
N LYS A 118 -17.75 -16.86 11.11
CA LYS A 118 -17.84 -18.15 11.80
C LYS A 118 -19.02 -18.07 12.78
N PRO A 119 -20.02 -18.98 12.71
CA PRO A 119 -21.08 -19.01 13.71
C PRO A 119 -20.46 -19.24 15.08
N VAL A 120 -20.83 -18.40 16.05
CA VAL A 120 -20.45 -18.58 17.45
C VAL A 120 -21.14 -19.84 17.94
N THR A 121 -20.41 -20.96 18.00
CA THR A 121 -20.86 -22.15 18.73
C THR A 121 -20.70 -21.85 20.21
N LEU A 122 -21.82 -21.51 20.88
CA LEU A 122 -21.89 -21.45 22.33
C LEU A 122 -21.63 -22.87 22.90
N PRO A 123 -20.91 -22.99 24.03
CA PRO A 123 -20.71 -24.27 24.72
C PRO A 123 -22.01 -24.83 25.29
#